data_AF-A0A1E3XA68-F1
#
_entry.id   AF-A0A1E3XA68-F1
#
_cell.length_a   1.000
_cell.length_b   1.000
_cell.length_c   1.000
_cell.angle_alpha   90.00
_cell.angle_beta   90.00
_cell.angle_gamma   90.00
#
_symmetry.space_group_name_H-M   'P 1'
#
loop_
_entity.id
_entity.type
_entity.pdbx_description
1 polymer ?
#
loop_
_entity_poly.entity_id
_entity_poly.type
_entity_poly.pdbx_seq_one_letter_code
_entity_poly.pdbx_strand_id
1 'polypeptide(L)'
;MLNSKFELGKLEKVDLRNIWTSESEHFTPWLARDDNLKLLGDTIGIELELEAQEKNVGPFRADILCKDTASDHWVLIENQLEKTDHIHLGQLLTYAAGLKAVTIVWISRRFTEEHRAALDWLNEITDDHFNFFGLEVEL
;
A
#
# COMPACT_ATOMS: atom_id res chain seq x y z
N MET A 1 -3.25 -42.22 25.67
CA MET A 1 -2.80 -40.94 25.09
C MET A 1 -3.50 -40.80 23.75
N LEU A 2 -4.35 -39.78 23.58
CA LEU A 2 -5.05 -39.54 22.32
C LEU A 2 -4.06 -38.90 21.34
N ASN A 3 -3.66 -39.65 20.32
CA ASN A 3 -3.01 -39.11 19.13
C ASN A 3 -4.04 -38.23 18.39
N SER A 4 -4.12 -36.95 18.71
CA SER A 4 -4.75 -35.99 17.80
C SER A 4 -3.77 -35.73 16.66
N LYS A 5 -3.93 -36.47 15.56
CA LYS A 5 -3.26 -36.19 14.30
C LYS A 5 -3.84 -34.85 13.81
N PHE A 6 -3.06 -33.78 13.86
CA PHE A 6 -3.51 -32.48 13.34
C PHE A 6 -3.72 -32.61 11.83
N GLU A 7 -4.95 -32.41 11.36
CA GLU A 7 -5.25 -32.27 9.94
C GLU A 7 -4.96 -30.82 9.54
N LEU A 8 -3.98 -30.64 8.65
CA LEU A 8 -3.60 -29.34 8.13
C LEU A 8 -4.40 -29.04 6.85
N GLY A 9 -4.86 -27.79 6.72
CA GLY A 9 -5.53 -27.30 5.51
C GLY A 9 -4.55 -26.91 4.40
N LYS A 10 -5.09 -26.59 3.22
CA LYS A 10 -4.36 -25.99 2.10
C LYS A 10 -4.82 -24.55 1.91
N LEU A 11 -3.87 -23.64 1.70
CA LEU A 11 -4.18 -22.28 1.25
C LEU A 11 -4.50 -22.31 -0.24
N GLU A 12 -5.58 -21.64 -0.63
CA GLU A 12 -5.99 -21.49 -2.02
C GLU A 12 -6.08 -20.01 -2.36
N LYS A 13 -5.38 -19.62 -3.42
CA LYS A 13 -5.40 -18.24 -3.89
C LYS A 13 -6.72 -17.92 -4.58
N VAL A 14 -7.34 -16.80 -4.22
CA VAL A 14 -8.59 -16.32 -4.81
C VAL A 14 -8.37 -14.99 -5.53
N ASP A 15 -9.30 -14.65 -6.43
CA ASP A 15 -9.30 -13.33 -7.04
C ASP A 15 -9.67 -12.27 -5.99
N LEU A 16 -8.89 -11.18 -5.92
CA LEU A 16 -9.16 -10.07 -5.02
C LEU A 16 -10.57 -9.51 -5.21
N ARG A 17 -11.07 -9.47 -6.46
CA ARG A 17 -12.41 -8.97 -6.79
C ARG A 17 -13.54 -9.83 -6.23
N ASN A 18 -13.26 -11.07 -5.80
CA ASN A 18 -14.26 -11.90 -5.12
C ASN A 18 -14.52 -11.44 -3.68
N ILE A 19 -13.57 -10.72 -3.08
CA ILE A 19 -13.65 -10.25 -1.68
C ILE A 19 -13.81 -8.72 -1.63
N TRP A 20 -13.07 -7.99 -2.46
CA TRP A 20 -13.11 -6.53 -2.55
C TRP A 20 -13.63 -6.12 -3.93
N THR A 21 -14.89 -5.69 -4.02
CA THR A 21 -15.46 -5.31 -5.32
C THR A 21 -15.04 -3.90 -5.76
N SER A 22 -14.60 -3.06 -4.83
CA SER A 22 -14.14 -1.68 -5.04
C SER A 22 -13.02 -1.33 -4.07
N GLU A 23 -12.08 -0.50 -4.51
CA GLU A 23 -10.99 0.02 -3.68
C GLU A 23 -11.56 0.81 -2.49
N SER A 24 -12.25 1.91 -2.76
CA SER A 24 -12.69 2.87 -1.74
C SER A 24 -13.71 2.33 -0.73
N GLU A 25 -14.58 1.39 -1.12
CA GLU A 25 -15.60 0.85 -0.20
C GLU A 25 -15.16 -0.42 0.53
N HIS A 26 -14.17 -1.16 -0.01
CA HIS A 26 -13.78 -2.46 0.53
C HIS A 26 -12.29 -2.59 0.82
N PHE A 27 -11.43 -2.36 -0.18
CA PHE A 27 -10.00 -2.61 0.00
C PHE A 27 -9.34 -1.54 0.88
N THR A 28 -9.59 -0.26 0.63
CA THR A 28 -9.05 0.87 1.40
C THR A 28 -9.48 0.80 2.88
N PRO A 29 -10.77 0.58 3.22
CA PRO A 29 -11.17 0.44 4.63
C PRO A 29 -10.65 -0.82 5.29
N TRP A 30 -10.48 -1.92 4.54
CA TRP A 30 -9.85 -3.13 5.06
C TRP A 30 -8.37 -2.88 5.37
N LEU A 31 -7.63 -2.30 4.43
CA LEU A 31 -6.21 -2.03 4.56
C LEU A 31 -5.91 -1.08 5.72
N ALA A 32 -6.76 -0.08 5.92
CA ALA A 32 -6.63 0.93 6.97
C ALA A 32 -6.92 0.41 8.40
N ARG A 33 -7.27 -0.86 8.59
CA ARG A 33 -7.43 -1.44 9.93
C ARG A 33 -6.09 -1.60 10.62
N ASP A 34 -6.05 -1.37 11.94
CA ASP A 34 -4.82 -1.42 12.76
C ASP A 34 -3.96 -2.67 12.51
N ASP A 35 -4.55 -3.87 12.53
CA ASP A 35 -3.81 -5.12 12.32
C ASP A 35 -3.21 -5.22 10.90
N ASN A 36 -3.88 -4.67 9.90
CA ASN A 36 -3.45 -4.72 8.50
C ASN A 36 -2.39 -3.65 8.21
N LEU A 37 -2.56 -2.44 8.74
CA LEU A 37 -1.51 -1.41 8.70
C LEU A 37 -0.27 -1.84 9.46
N LYS A 38 -0.43 -2.55 10.58
CA LYS A 38 0.70 -3.15 11.30
C LYS A 38 1.44 -4.16 10.44
N LEU A 39 0.72 -5.08 9.78
CA LEU A 39 1.34 -6.05 8.86
C LEU A 39 2.07 -5.35 7.70
N LEU A 40 1.45 -4.31 7.12
CA LEU A 40 2.08 -3.51 6.07
C LEU A 40 3.34 -2.82 6.58
N GLY A 41 3.27 -2.18 7.75
CA GLY A 41 4.38 -1.49 8.39
C GLY A 41 5.54 -2.43 8.69
N ASP A 42 5.27 -3.60 9.29
CA ASP A 42 6.26 -4.65 9.54
C ASP A 42 6.93 -5.12 8.23
N THR A 43 6.18 -5.16 7.13
CA THR A 43 6.68 -5.60 5.80
C THR A 43 7.67 -4.60 5.21
N ILE A 44 7.43 -3.29 5.38
CA ILE A 44 8.29 -2.22 4.84
C ILE A 44 9.25 -1.63 5.87
N GLY A 45 9.21 -2.10 7.12
CA GLY A 45 10.08 -1.66 8.21
C GLY A 45 9.72 -0.29 8.79
N ILE A 46 8.45 0.11 8.78
CA ILE A 46 7.95 1.42 9.23
C ILE A 46 6.79 1.24 10.22
N GLU A 47 6.77 1.99 11.31
CA GLU A 47 5.64 1.98 12.26
C GLU A 47 4.56 2.95 11.81
N LEU A 48 3.50 2.43 11.19
CA LEU A 48 2.44 3.23 10.57
C LEU A 48 1.30 3.55 11.54
N GLU A 49 1.01 4.83 11.73
CA GLU A 49 -0.20 5.34 12.38
C GLU A 49 -1.16 5.92 11.32
N LEU A 50 -2.42 5.47 11.31
CA LEU A 50 -3.44 5.99 10.39
C LEU A 50 -3.81 7.42 10.73
N GLU A 51 -3.76 8.30 9.73
CA GLU A 51 -4.15 9.71 9.89
C GLU A 51 -5.42 10.06 9.14
N ALA A 52 -5.58 9.54 7.92
CA ALA A 52 -6.83 9.69 7.18
C ALA A 52 -6.96 8.62 6.09
N GLN A 53 -8.21 8.27 5.78
CA GLN A 53 -8.59 7.71 4.48
C GLN A 53 -9.17 8.83 3.61
N GLU A 54 -9.08 8.70 2.28
CA GLU A 54 -9.67 9.65 1.32
C GLU A 54 -9.21 11.09 1.56
N LYS A 55 -7.91 11.27 1.84
CA LYS A 55 -7.32 12.56 2.21
C LYS A 55 -7.34 13.51 1.03
N ASN A 56 -7.99 14.65 1.18
CA ASN A 56 -8.04 15.66 0.11
C ASN A 56 -6.63 16.16 -0.27
N VAL A 57 -6.35 16.15 -1.57
CA VAL A 57 -5.19 16.78 -2.23
C VAL A 57 -5.72 17.71 -3.32
N GLY A 58 -6.00 18.96 -2.97
CA GLY A 58 -6.71 19.88 -3.85
C GLY A 58 -8.10 19.32 -4.23
N PRO A 59 -8.42 19.13 -5.52
CA PRO A 59 -9.68 18.53 -5.95
C PRO A 59 -9.69 16.99 -5.92
N PHE A 60 -8.55 16.36 -5.62
CA PHE A 60 -8.38 14.91 -5.60
C PHE A 60 -8.37 14.35 -4.19
N ARG A 61 -8.33 13.02 -4.05
CA ARG A 61 -8.26 12.31 -2.78
C ARG A 61 -7.22 11.20 -2.88
N ALA A 62 -6.32 11.16 -1.91
CA ALA A 62 -5.40 10.05 -1.70
C ALA A 62 -6.08 8.97 -0.86
N ASP A 63 -5.81 7.70 -1.16
CA ASP A 63 -6.51 6.56 -0.53
C ASP A 63 -6.28 6.53 0.97
N ILE A 64 -5.00 6.49 1.40
CA ILE A 64 -4.61 6.45 2.81
C ILE A 64 -3.40 7.36 3.04
N LEU A 65 -3.48 8.17 4.09
CA LEU A 65 -2.36 8.90 4.65
C LEU A 65 -2.08 8.34 6.05
N CYS A 66 -0.82 7.94 6.26
CA CYS A 66 -0.30 7.52 7.55
C CYS A 66 0.86 8.43 7.98
N LYS A 67 1.23 8.29 9.25
CA LYS A 67 2.45 8.86 9.81
C LYS A 67 3.39 7.73 10.23
N ASP A 68 4.68 7.89 9.95
CA ASP A 68 5.72 7.08 10.57
C ASP A 68 5.96 7.62 11.99
N THR A 69 5.63 6.84 13.02
CA THR A 69 5.76 7.28 14.41
C THR A 69 7.22 7.43 14.87
N ALA A 70 8.17 6.82 14.17
CA ALA A 70 9.59 6.91 14.50
C ALA A 70 10.24 8.20 13.98
N SER A 71 9.83 8.67 12.80
CA SER A 71 10.42 9.84 12.12
C SER A 71 9.50 11.07 12.04
N ASP A 72 8.22 10.92 12.37
CA ASP A 72 7.16 11.92 12.18
C ASP A 72 6.88 12.26 10.71
N HIS A 73 7.41 11.47 9.76
CA HIS A 73 7.23 11.68 8.33
C HIS A 73 5.89 11.17 7.81
N TRP A 74 5.39 11.83 6.78
CA TRP A 74 4.16 11.42 6.09
C TRP A 74 4.40 10.24 5.15
N VAL A 75 3.52 9.24 5.25
CA VAL A 75 3.50 8.03 4.42
C VAL A 75 2.22 8.04 3.59
N LEU A 76 2.34 8.18 2.28
CA LEU A 76 1.23 8.06 1.33
C LEU A 76 1.08 6.60 0.91
N ILE A 77 -0.12 6.06 0.96
CA ILE A 77 -0.44 4.73 0.44
C ILE A 77 -1.55 4.86 -0.60
N GLU A 78 -1.32 4.35 -1.81
CA GLU A 78 -2.32 4.20 -2.87
C GLU A 78 -2.50 2.71 -3.19
N ASN A 79 -3.74 2.24 -3.31
CA ASN A 79 -4.05 0.83 -3.46
C ASN A 79 -4.92 0.53 -4.68
N GLN A 80 -4.53 -0.48 -5.46
CA GLN A 80 -5.16 -0.83 -6.74
C GLN A 80 -5.49 -2.32 -6.81
N LEU A 81 -6.74 -2.69 -7.11
CA LEU A 81 -7.15 -4.11 -7.21
C LEU A 81 -6.75 -4.79 -8.53
N GLU A 82 -6.39 -3.99 -9.52
CA GLU A 82 -5.89 -4.43 -10.82
C GLU A 82 -4.36 -4.35 -10.89
N LYS A 83 -3.80 -4.70 -12.07
CA LYS A 83 -2.41 -4.40 -12.36
C LYS A 83 -2.16 -2.88 -12.35
N THR A 84 -0.95 -2.50 -11.97
CA THR A 84 -0.47 -1.11 -12.02
C THR A 84 -0.71 -0.41 -13.38
N ASP A 85 -1.05 0.88 -13.33
CA ASP A 85 -1.24 1.75 -14.49
C ASP A 85 -0.63 3.15 -14.31
N HIS A 86 -0.59 3.92 -15.41
CA HIS A 86 -0.04 5.27 -15.40
C HIS A 86 -0.90 6.29 -14.65
N ILE A 87 -2.20 6.02 -14.44
CA ILE A 87 -3.08 6.93 -13.69
C ILE A 87 -2.61 6.94 -12.24
N HIS A 88 -2.47 5.77 -11.64
CA HIS A 88 -2.02 5.62 -10.26
C HIS A 88 -0.58 6.10 -10.09
N LEU A 89 0.33 5.82 -11.05
CA LEU A 89 1.68 6.39 -10.99
C LEU A 89 1.66 7.93 -10.94
N GLY A 90 0.81 8.58 -11.75
CA GLY A 90 0.63 10.02 -11.71
C GLY A 90 0.04 10.52 -10.37
N GLN A 91 -0.90 9.76 -9.79
CA GLN A 91 -1.47 10.03 -8.48
C GLN A 91 -0.42 9.98 -7.38
N LEU A 92 0.41 8.92 -7.31
CA LEU A 92 1.50 8.80 -6.35
C LEU A 92 2.37 10.07 -6.30
N LEU A 93 2.84 10.52 -7.46
CA LEU A 93 3.72 11.69 -7.56
C LEU A 93 3.00 12.99 -7.20
N THR A 94 1.76 13.15 -7.68
CA THR A 94 0.97 14.37 -7.43
C THR A 94 0.58 14.49 -5.96
N TYR A 95 0.17 13.38 -5.34
CA TYR A 95 -0.30 13.34 -3.97
C TYR A 95 0.87 13.43 -2.99
N ALA A 96 1.99 12.76 -3.27
CA ALA A 96 3.19 12.90 -2.46
C ALA A 96 3.66 14.35 -2.40
N ALA A 97 3.70 15.04 -3.54
CA ALA A 97 4.06 16.46 -3.59
C ALA A 97 3.04 17.34 -2.84
N GLY A 98 1.74 17.09 -3.00
CA GLY A 98 0.67 17.86 -2.35
C GLY A 98 0.60 17.68 -0.83
N LEU A 99 0.92 16.48 -0.33
CA LEU A 99 0.91 16.11 1.08
C LEU A 99 2.27 16.30 1.75
N LYS A 100 3.34 16.52 0.96
CA LYS A 100 4.73 16.47 1.42
C LYS A 100 5.07 15.11 2.05
N ALA A 101 4.54 14.04 1.46
CA ALA A 101 4.88 12.68 1.83
C ALA A 101 6.22 12.31 1.21
N VAL A 102 7.07 11.67 2.01
CA VAL A 102 8.43 11.29 1.63
C VAL A 102 8.57 9.78 1.56
N THR A 103 7.65 9.05 2.20
CA THR A 103 7.45 7.63 1.94
C THR A 103 6.17 7.44 1.12
N ILE A 104 6.30 6.72 0.01
CA ILE A 104 5.23 6.44 -0.94
C ILE A 104 5.11 4.92 -1.07
N VAL A 105 3.92 4.39 -0.85
CA VAL A 105 3.63 2.96 -0.94
C VAL A 105 2.54 2.73 -1.97
N TRP A 106 2.86 1.99 -3.03
CA TRP A 106 1.90 1.58 -4.05
C TRP A 106 1.61 0.10 -3.90
N ILE A 107 0.37 -0.24 -3.56
CA ILE A 107 -0.10 -1.62 -3.42
C ILE A 107 -0.94 -1.96 -4.64
N SER A 108 -0.63 -3.07 -5.30
CA SER A 108 -1.37 -3.53 -6.48
C SER A 108 -1.51 -5.04 -6.48
N ARG A 109 -2.49 -5.59 -7.19
CA ARG A 109 -2.53 -7.03 -7.48
C ARG A 109 -1.30 -7.50 -8.27
N ARG A 110 -0.77 -6.64 -9.15
CA ARG A 110 0.35 -6.98 -10.01
C ARG A 110 1.10 -5.75 -10.52
N PHE A 111 2.42 -5.75 -10.36
CA PHE A 111 3.30 -4.76 -10.95
C PHE A 111 3.69 -5.14 -12.38
N THR A 112 3.81 -4.12 -13.25
CA THR A 112 4.54 -4.29 -14.50
C THR A 112 6.02 -4.01 -14.25
N GLU A 113 6.90 -4.57 -15.09
CA GLU A 113 8.34 -4.33 -14.96
C GLU A 113 8.68 -2.85 -15.15
N GLU A 114 7.93 -2.13 -15.99
CA GLU A 114 8.14 -0.71 -16.24
C GLU A 114 7.79 0.14 -15.01
N HIS A 115 6.70 -0.18 -14.31
CA HIS A 115 6.36 0.53 -13.06
C HIS A 115 7.31 0.17 -11.93
N ARG A 116 7.76 -1.09 -11.84
CA ARG A 116 8.83 -1.47 -10.91
C ARG A 116 10.12 -0.68 -11.18
N ALA A 117 10.57 -0.65 -12.44
CA ALA A 117 11.74 0.10 -12.86
C ALA A 117 11.59 1.61 -12.64
N ALA A 118 10.36 2.16 -12.73
CA ALA A 118 10.09 3.55 -12.42
C ALA A 118 10.26 3.85 -10.92
N LEU A 119 9.77 2.98 -10.03
CA LEU A 119 9.99 3.13 -8.59
C LEU A 119 11.47 2.95 -8.22
N ASP A 120 12.15 1.98 -8.82
CA ASP A 120 13.61 1.78 -8.65
C ASP A 120 14.37 3.05 -9.07
N TRP A 121 14.07 3.58 -10.26
CA TRP A 121 14.69 4.80 -10.76
C TRP A 121 14.39 6.01 -9.87
N LEU A 122 13.16 6.15 -9.35
CA LEU A 122 12.81 7.23 -8.41
C LEU A 122 13.67 7.16 -7.15
N ASN A 123 13.81 5.97 -6.54
CA ASN A 123 14.70 5.77 -5.39
C ASN A 123 16.17 6.08 -5.72
N GLU A 124 16.65 5.78 -6.93
CA GLU A 124 18.03 6.07 -7.35
C GLU A 124 18.32 7.58 -7.50
N ILE A 125 17.34 8.37 -7.92
CA ILE A 125 17.53 9.80 -8.21
C ILE A 125 17.16 10.73 -7.05
N THR A 126 16.44 10.23 -6.04
CA THR A 126 16.15 10.96 -4.81
C THR A 126 17.21 10.73 -3.75
N ASP A 127 17.23 11.55 -2.70
CA ASP A 127 18.09 11.30 -1.54
C ASP A 127 17.46 10.27 -0.58
N ASP A 128 18.22 9.88 0.44
CA ASP A 128 17.83 8.87 1.43
C ASP A 128 16.58 9.26 2.26
N HIS A 129 16.04 10.46 2.09
CA HIS A 129 14.81 10.89 2.74
C HIS A 129 13.56 10.34 2.05
N PHE A 130 13.65 10.03 0.75
CA PHE A 130 12.53 9.51 -0.03
C PHE A 130 12.59 7.99 -0.15
N ASN A 131 11.44 7.36 0.00
CA ASN A 131 11.30 5.91 -0.12
C ASN A 131 10.06 5.57 -0.96
N PHE A 132 10.27 4.86 -2.07
CA PHE A 132 9.20 4.39 -2.93
C PHE A 132 9.10 2.86 -2.84
N PHE A 133 7.96 2.37 -2.38
CA PHE A 133 7.66 0.94 -2.24
C PHE A 133 6.60 0.52 -3.26
N GLY A 134 6.86 -0.58 -3.96
CA GLY A 134 5.85 -1.31 -4.74
C GLY A 134 5.57 -2.66 -4.09
N LEU A 135 4.32 -2.95 -3.78
CA LEU A 135 3.90 -4.17 -3.08
C LEU A 135 2.80 -4.90 -3.84
N GLU A 136 2.98 -6.20 -4.03
CA GLU A 136 1.93 -7.07 -4.55
C GLU A 136 1.09 -7.66 -3.41
N VAL A 137 -0.25 -7.62 -3.54
CA VAL A 137 -1.20 -8.21 -2.59
C VAL A 137 -1.86 -9.46 -3.15
N GLU A 138 -2.01 -10.47 -2.30
CA GLU A 138 -2.63 -11.76 -2.63
C GLU A 138 -3.63 -12.18 -1.53
N LEU A 139 -4.69 -12.90 -1.92
CA LEU A 139 -5.68 -13.52 -1.03
C LEU A 139 -5.79 -15.02 -1.30
#